data_AF-A0A9W9FJM8-F1
#
_entry.id   AF-A0A9W9FJM8-F1
#
_cell.length_a   1.000
_cell.length_b   1.000
_cell.length_c   1.000
_cell.angle_alpha   90.00
_cell.angle_beta   90.00
_cell.angle_gamma   90.00
#
_symmetry.space_group_name_H-M   'P 1'
#
loop_
_entity.id
_entity.type
_entity.pdbx_description
1 polymer ?
#
loop_
_entity_poly.entity_id
_entity_poly.type
_entity_poly.pdbx_seq_one_letter_code
_entity_poly.pdbx_strand_id
1 'polypeptide(L)'
;MDCHKGLDYIHEAEEDIWVEKINELRLNGRLCSWMTGFHPQQLPCHLEGGFLNGSYNVCQIFIFEDGTTWILRLPRVSSISPEYAEEKVIMEVEALDIIHKKTTIPVPQVKAWGYARDNSLDLGPFLIMEWINGICLGGILIDGESRVIKKDISDDKIEFIYRQMADIMLQLHEIDFERIGNLPTPRTGASVPVRPLTWKVHDILRTGGVNTFGDPAQEFPTVTEYFQHVIGQDWKQLHDQPNSIGGWYTASTEYRNQKVLGPLIPGMVHPEYERGPFKLICDDLGPKNLLVRSAEDLTIVGMVDLEWTYVGPAQLFASAPWWLLQDRPINQQWDFSNDDVPPQEITSRYLRCLDIFKRVLEEEEAKRPEAKGKGTSLSALVKWSETSGAMWLHMLLSSGFLDSLGFPCGHLRRHVGVEWWQEEMTKLEGSEEVKAFVDKKLPMFDRYEENMKKIEVQKALMDEGKITKKEFAALARSILAGEQGS
;
A
#
# COMPACT_ATOMS: atom_id res chain seq x y z
N MET A 1 -0.96 13.34 9.56
CA MET A 1 -0.98 12.52 10.79
C MET A 1 0.34 11.77 10.86
N ASP A 2 0.95 11.68 12.04
CA ASP A 2 2.28 11.09 12.18
C ASP A 2 2.22 9.63 12.64
N CYS A 3 3.18 8.82 12.25
CA CYS A 3 3.35 7.46 12.80
C CYS A 3 3.55 7.52 14.32
N HIS A 4 3.11 6.47 15.01
CA HIS A 4 3.34 6.30 16.44
C HIS A 4 4.79 5.85 16.70
N LYS A 5 5.69 6.80 16.93
CA LYS A 5 7.15 6.56 17.08
C LYS A 5 7.53 5.46 18.07
N GLY A 6 6.78 5.34 19.17
CA GLY A 6 7.03 4.28 20.16
C GLY A 6 6.83 2.87 19.62
N LEU A 7 5.89 2.68 18.69
CA LEU A 7 5.67 1.42 17.98
C LEU A 7 6.81 1.19 16.99
N ASP A 8 7.21 2.22 16.25
CA ASP A 8 8.35 2.13 15.32
C ASP A 8 9.62 1.64 16.02
N TYR A 9 9.96 2.18 17.19
CA TYR A 9 11.11 1.69 17.97
C TYR A 9 10.99 0.23 18.40
N ILE A 10 9.80 -0.20 18.85
CA ILE A 10 9.54 -1.60 19.20
C ILE A 10 9.76 -2.50 17.98
N HIS A 11 9.19 -2.10 16.86
CA HIS A 11 9.25 -2.83 15.60
C HIS A 11 10.69 -2.94 15.06
N GLU A 12 11.48 -1.87 15.14
CA GLU A 12 12.92 -1.88 14.81
C GLU A 12 13.70 -2.87 15.68
N ALA A 13 13.47 -2.86 16.99
CA ALA A 13 14.14 -3.77 17.92
C ALA A 13 13.78 -5.25 17.67
N GLU A 14 12.52 -5.52 17.30
CA GLU A 14 12.04 -6.86 16.95
C GLU A 14 12.61 -7.36 15.61
N GLU A 15 12.68 -6.49 14.61
CA GLU A 15 13.28 -6.78 13.30
C GLU A 15 14.75 -7.12 13.43
N ASP A 16 15.50 -6.38 14.24
CA ASP A 16 16.90 -6.64 14.49
C ASP A 16 17.13 -8.07 15.03
N ILE A 17 16.36 -8.48 16.05
CA ILE A 17 16.42 -9.84 16.62
C ILE A 17 16.10 -10.89 15.55
N TRP A 18 15.09 -10.63 14.73
CA TRP A 18 14.64 -11.54 13.69
C TRP A 18 15.69 -11.66 12.56
N VAL A 19 16.28 -10.55 12.12
CA VAL A 19 17.35 -10.52 11.11
C VAL A 19 18.61 -11.23 11.62
N GLU A 20 18.98 -11.07 12.89
CA GLU A 20 20.08 -11.82 13.53
C GLU A 20 19.84 -13.34 13.41
N LYS A 21 18.61 -13.81 13.68
CA LYS A 21 18.24 -15.22 13.52
C LYS A 21 18.33 -15.70 12.07
N ILE A 22 17.87 -14.91 11.10
CA ILE A 22 18.00 -15.28 9.68
C ILE A 22 19.47 -15.38 9.29
N ASN A 23 20.30 -14.42 9.71
CA ASN A 23 21.74 -14.43 9.44
C ASN A 23 22.43 -15.66 10.03
N GLU A 24 22.07 -16.07 11.25
CA GLU A 24 22.59 -17.31 11.84
C GLU A 24 22.26 -18.53 10.96
N LEU A 25 20.99 -18.64 10.52
CA LEU A 25 20.52 -19.72 9.64
C LEU A 25 21.16 -19.72 8.25
N ARG A 26 21.52 -18.54 7.74
CA ARG A 26 22.29 -18.38 6.50
C ARG A 26 23.71 -18.91 6.67
N LEU A 27 24.40 -18.47 7.74
CA LEU A 27 25.81 -18.79 7.97
C LEU A 27 26.03 -20.27 8.31
N ASN A 28 25.10 -20.89 9.04
CA ASN A 28 25.19 -22.31 9.39
C ASN A 28 24.62 -23.26 8.31
N GLY A 29 24.18 -22.73 7.16
CA GLY A 29 23.70 -23.51 6.01
C GLY A 29 22.29 -24.11 6.15
N ARG A 30 21.65 -23.98 7.32
CA ARG A 30 20.31 -24.53 7.56
C ARG A 30 19.26 -23.94 6.63
N LEU A 31 19.41 -22.68 6.23
CA LEU A 31 18.49 -22.04 5.28
C LEU A 31 18.55 -22.71 3.91
N CYS A 32 19.74 -23.04 3.40
CA CYS A 32 19.91 -23.80 2.16
C CYS A 32 19.36 -25.22 2.29
N SER A 33 19.68 -25.93 3.38
CA SER A 33 19.16 -27.29 3.61
C SER A 33 17.62 -27.33 3.65
N TRP A 34 17.00 -26.30 4.24
CA TRP A 34 15.56 -26.15 4.23
C TRP A 34 15.01 -25.86 2.83
N MET A 35 15.64 -24.96 2.07
CA MET A 35 15.27 -24.64 0.68
C MET A 35 15.34 -25.86 -0.25
N THR A 36 16.38 -26.68 -0.12
CA THR A 36 16.54 -27.95 -0.87
C THR A 36 15.34 -28.88 -0.70
N GLY A 37 14.70 -28.90 0.46
CA GLY A 37 13.51 -29.73 0.72
C GLY A 37 12.31 -29.41 -0.18
N PHE A 38 12.24 -28.20 -0.75
CA PHE A 38 11.17 -27.81 -1.69
C PHE A 38 11.51 -28.12 -3.15
N HIS A 39 12.77 -28.39 -3.47
CA HIS A 39 13.16 -28.74 -4.82
C HIS A 39 12.66 -30.15 -5.18
N PRO A 40 12.01 -30.37 -6.34
CA PRO A 40 11.46 -31.68 -6.71
C PRO A 40 12.49 -32.82 -6.72
N GLN A 41 13.74 -32.48 -7.04
CA GLN A 41 14.88 -33.41 -7.05
C GLN A 41 15.77 -33.31 -5.80
N GLN A 42 15.38 -32.47 -4.82
CA GLN A 42 16.16 -32.16 -3.62
C GLN A 42 17.61 -31.76 -3.95
N LEU A 43 17.78 -30.89 -4.96
CA LEU A 43 19.10 -30.43 -5.34
C LEU A 43 19.68 -29.49 -4.26
N PRO A 44 20.98 -29.58 -3.98
CA PRO A 44 21.67 -28.57 -3.19
C PRO A 44 21.56 -27.19 -3.84
N CYS A 45 21.59 -26.15 -3.01
CA CYS A 45 21.61 -24.77 -3.45
C CYS A 45 22.57 -23.93 -2.61
N HIS A 46 22.97 -22.78 -3.14
CA HIS A 46 23.73 -21.76 -2.43
C HIS A 46 23.02 -20.41 -2.49
N LEU A 47 23.38 -19.51 -1.57
CA LEU A 47 22.83 -18.17 -1.51
C LEU A 47 23.53 -17.27 -2.54
N GLU A 48 22.75 -16.49 -3.28
CA GLU A 48 23.26 -15.41 -4.13
C GLU A 48 23.12 -14.09 -3.35
N GLY A 49 24.25 -13.42 -3.07
CA GLY A 49 24.28 -12.08 -2.47
C GLY A 49 23.74 -11.95 -1.03
N GLY A 50 23.57 -10.70 -0.60
CA GLY A 50 22.97 -10.31 0.69
C GLY A 50 21.45 -10.42 0.69
N PHE A 51 20.79 -9.87 1.72
CA PHE A 51 19.34 -9.70 1.66
C PHE A 51 18.97 -8.67 0.60
N LEU A 52 17.85 -8.93 -0.08
CA LEU A 52 17.10 -7.89 -0.75
C LEU A 52 16.03 -7.40 0.23
N ASN A 53 16.18 -6.16 0.69
CA ASN A 53 15.26 -5.55 1.64
C ASN A 53 14.19 -4.77 0.89
N GLY A 54 12.95 -5.25 0.93
CA GLY A 54 11.78 -4.48 0.55
C GLY A 54 11.16 -3.75 1.73
N SER A 55 10.12 -2.98 1.45
CA SER A 55 9.32 -2.32 2.49
C SER A 55 8.68 -3.34 3.43
N TYR A 56 8.24 -4.49 2.89
CA TYR A 56 7.40 -5.46 3.63
C TYR A 56 7.95 -6.88 3.67
N ASN A 57 8.99 -7.21 2.89
CA ASN A 57 9.63 -8.53 2.93
C ASN A 57 11.15 -8.39 2.98
N VAL A 58 11.78 -9.31 3.71
CA VAL A 58 13.18 -9.67 3.52
C VAL A 58 13.21 -10.82 2.51
N CYS A 59 14.02 -10.66 1.47
CA CYS A 59 14.13 -11.65 0.41
C CYS A 59 15.55 -12.21 0.31
N GLN A 60 15.63 -13.50 -0.06
CA GLN A 60 16.90 -14.20 -0.27
C GLN A 60 16.83 -15.01 -1.57
N ILE A 61 17.85 -14.84 -2.43
CA ILE A 61 18.00 -15.58 -3.69
C ILE A 61 18.79 -16.88 -3.45
N PHE A 62 18.36 -17.95 -4.09
CA PHE A 62 18.98 -19.28 -4.05
C PHE A 62 19.25 -19.75 -5.48
N ILE A 63 20.45 -20.28 -5.72
CA ILE A 63 20.84 -20.92 -6.97
C ILE A 63 21.08 -22.39 -6.71
N PHE A 64 20.32 -23.24 -7.40
CA PHE A 64 20.46 -24.69 -7.36
C PHE A 64 21.57 -25.17 -8.30
N GLU A 65 22.10 -26.37 -8.06
CA GLU A 65 23.19 -26.94 -8.87
C GLU A 65 22.87 -27.08 -10.37
N ASP A 66 21.59 -27.17 -10.74
CA ASP A 66 21.14 -27.21 -12.13
C ASP A 66 21.01 -25.83 -12.79
N GLY A 67 21.33 -24.75 -12.05
CA GLY A 67 21.21 -23.37 -12.50
C GLY A 67 19.82 -22.75 -12.31
N THR A 68 18.85 -23.49 -11.77
CA THR A 68 17.55 -22.94 -11.37
C THR A 68 17.73 -21.90 -10.27
N THR A 69 17.05 -20.76 -10.39
CA THR A 69 17.10 -19.67 -9.40
C THR A 69 15.74 -19.41 -8.80
N TRP A 70 15.64 -19.48 -7.46
CA TRP A 70 14.43 -19.15 -6.71
C TRP A 70 14.69 -18.00 -5.73
N ILE A 71 13.62 -17.34 -5.31
CA ILE A 71 13.63 -16.31 -4.29
C ILE A 71 12.69 -16.71 -3.15
N LEU A 72 13.20 -16.64 -1.93
CA LEU A 72 12.42 -16.70 -0.69
C LEU A 72 11.99 -15.28 -0.33
N ARG A 73 10.72 -15.10 0.04
CA ARG A 73 10.17 -13.90 0.65
C ARG A 73 9.68 -14.24 2.05
N LEU A 74 10.10 -13.43 3.01
CA LEU A 74 9.65 -13.50 4.40
C LEU A 74 9.06 -12.15 4.80
N PRO A 75 7.80 -12.07 5.26
CA PRO A 75 7.23 -10.83 5.76
C PRO A 75 8.07 -10.25 6.90
N ARG A 76 8.42 -8.96 6.80
CA ARG A 76 9.24 -8.27 7.79
C ARG A 76 8.48 -8.10 9.09
N VAL A 77 9.11 -8.47 10.20
CA VAL A 77 8.47 -8.38 11.51
C VAL A 77 8.39 -6.94 12.00
N SER A 78 9.17 -5.99 11.45
CA SER A 78 8.98 -4.55 11.68
C SER A 78 7.85 -3.94 10.87
N SER A 79 7.62 -4.43 9.65
CA SER A 79 6.71 -3.76 8.72
C SER A 79 5.33 -4.42 8.64
N ILE A 80 5.19 -5.67 9.07
CA ILE A 80 3.93 -6.42 8.97
C ILE A 80 3.46 -6.84 10.36
N SER A 81 2.20 -6.53 10.69
CA SER A 81 1.56 -7.06 11.89
C SER A 81 1.51 -8.61 11.83
N PRO A 82 2.04 -9.33 12.85
CA PRO A 82 2.13 -10.79 12.83
C PRO A 82 0.80 -11.50 12.56
N GLU A 83 -0.31 -10.94 13.04
CA GLU A 83 -1.66 -11.49 12.90
C GLU A 83 -2.16 -11.51 11.45
N TYR A 84 -1.57 -10.69 10.58
CA TYR A 84 -1.97 -10.51 9.18
C TYR A 84 -0.89 -10.98 8.19
N ALA A 85 0.27 -11.43 8.68
CA ALA A 85 1.36 -11.90 7.84
C ALA A 85 0.97 -13.11 6.98
N GLU A 86 0.16 -14.03 7.53
CA GLU A 86 -0.34 -15.18 6.79
C GLU A 86 -1.38 -14.78 5.74
N GLU A 87 -2.34 -13.92 6.10
CA GLU A 87 -3.36 -13.37 5.18
C GLU A 87 -2.69 -12.69 3.99
N LYS A 88 -1.66 -11.87 4.24
CA LYS A 88 -0.84 -11.21 3.21
C LYS A 88 -0.16 -12.21 2.25
N VAL A 89 0.51 -13.25 2.79
CA VAL A 89 1.19 -14.26 1.96
C VAL A 89 0.18 -15.03 1.10
N ILE A 90 -0.98 -15.38 1.67
CA ILE A 90 -2.06 -16.07 0.95
C ILE A 90 -2.58 -15.19 -0.19
N MET A 91 -2.84 -13.90 0.05
CA MET A 91 -3.30 -12.97 -0.99
C MET A 91 -2.28 -12.84 -2.13
N GLU A 92 -0.98 -12.79 -1.83
CA GLU A 92 0.07 -12.77 -2.86
C GLU A 92 0.05 -14.05 -3.70
N VAL A 93 -0.10 -15.23 -3.08
CA VAL A 93 -0.17 -16.52 -3.78
C VAL A 93 -1.38 -16.59 -4.72
N GLU A 94 -2.57 -16.17 -4.24
CA GLU A 94 -3.79 -16.17 -5.06
C GLU A 94 -3.70 -15.15 -6.20
N ALA A 95 -3.14 -13.97 -5.96
CA ALA A 95 -2.94 -12.95 -6.98
C ALA A 95 -2.03 -13.47 -8.11
N LEU A 96 -0.89 -14.06 -7.76
CA LEU A 96 0.04 -14.65 -8.72
C LEU A 96 -0.63 -15.76 -9.55
N ASP A 97 -1.39 -16.65 -8.92
CA ASP A 97 -2.08 -17.75 -9.61
C ASP A 97 -3.17 -17.25 -10.56
N ILE A 98 -3.99 -16.28 -10.13
CA ILE A 98 -5.05 -15.69 -10.97
C ILE A 98 -4.46 -14.97 -12.18
N ILE A 99 -3.43 -14.14 -11.98
CA ILE A 99 -2.80 -13.37 -13.06
C ILE A 99 -2.12 -14.32 -14.05
N HIS A 100 -1.38 -15.31 -13.56
CA HIS A 100 -0.73 -16.31 -14.41
C HIS A 100 -1.74 -17.09 -15.28
N LYS A 101 -2.90 -17.45 -14.72
CA LYS A 101 -3.91 -18.26 -15.43
C LYS A 101 -4.76 -17.45 -16.42
N LYS A 102 -5.04 -16.18 -16.11
CA LYS A 102 -6.01 -15.37 -16.85
C LYS A 102 -5.39 -14.34 -17.78
N THR A 103 -4.09 -14.13 -17.73
CA THR A 103 -3.40 -13.07 -18.48
C THR A 103 -2.11 -13.58 -19.12
N THR A 104 -1.50 -12.78 -19.98
CA THR A 104 -0.13 -13.00 -20.50
C THR A 104 0.92 -12.23 -19.70
N ILE A 105 0.52 -11.54 -18.62
CA ILE A 105 1.44 -10.74 -17.80
C ILE A 105 2.49 -11.67 -17.17
N PRO A 106 3.79 -11.41 -17.35
CA PRO A 106 4.82 -12.24 -16.76
C PRO A 106 4.87 -12.02 -15.24
N VAL A 107 4.46 -13.04 -14.48
CA VAL A 107 4.52 -13.06 -13.02
C VAL A 107 5.31 -14.29 -12.54
N PRO A 108 5.99 -14.23 -11.37
CA PRO A 108 6.80 -15.36 -10.90
C PRO A 108 5.93 -16.57 -10.56
N GLN A 109 6.40 -17.76 -10.92
CA GLN A 109 5.71 -18.98 -10.53
C GLN A 109 5.95 -19.31 -9.06
N VAL A 110 4.87 -19.49 -8.29
CA VAL A 110 4.92 -19.99 -6.92
C VAL A 110 5.44 -21.43 -6.91
N LYS A 111 6.54 -21.67 -6.20
CA LYS A 111 7.15 -23.01 -6.02
C LYS A 111 6.72 -23.65 -4.71
N ALA A 112 6.67 -22.86 -3.64
CA ALA A 112 6.14 -23.27 -2.35
C ALA A 112 5.68 -22.05 -1.54
N TRP A 113 4.83 -22.26 -0.56
CA TRP A 113 4.45 -21.28 0.44
C TRP A 113 4.06 -22.02 1.72
N GLY A 114 3.95 -21.33 2.85
CA GLY A 114 3.51 -21.98 4.08
C GLY A 114 3.16 -21.02 5.21
N TYR A 115 2.38 -21.54 6.15
CA TYR A 115 2.02 -20.87 7.40
C TYR A 115 3.23 -20.76 8.33
N ALA A 116 3.15 -19.89 9.34
CA ALA A 116 4.23 -19.74 10.32
C ALA A 116 4.54 -21.06 11.04
N ARG A 117 3.49 -21.82 11.39
CA ARG A 117 3.60 -23.13 12.04
C ARG A 117 4.26 -24.21 11.19
N ASP A 118 4.24 -24.06 9.87
CA ASP A 118 4.81 -25.03 8.93
C ASP A 118 6.28 -24.69 8.58
N ASN A 119 6.74 -23.51 9.01
CA ASN A 119 8.12 -23.10 8.83
C ASN A 119 9.00 -23.64 9.96
N SER A 120 9.70 -24.75 9.71
CA SER A 120 10.62 -25.38 10.69
C SER A 120 11.80 -24.50 11.12
N LEU A 121 12.03 -23.38 10.45
CA LEU A 121 13.05 -22.40 10.83
C LEU A 121 12.52 -21.33 11.79
N ASP A 122 11.21 -21.31 12.05
CA ASP A 122 10.54 -20.36 12.94
C ASP A 122 10.79 -18.90 12.50
N LEU A 123 10.72 -18.66 11.19
CA LEU A 123 10.90 -17.33 10.57
C LEU A 123 9.57 -16.65 10.21
N GLY A 124 8.43 -17.26 10.54
CA GLY A 124 7.11 -16.80 10.13
C GLY A 124 6.62 -17.47 8.84
N PRO A 125 5.49 -17.01 8.26
CA PRO A 125 5.01 -17.52 6.98
C PRO A 125 5.98 -17.15 5.85
N PHE A 126 5.93 -17.86 4.74
CA PHE A 126 6.88 -17.69 3.66
C PHE A 126 6.27 -17.91 2.28
N LEU A 127 6.91 -17.32 1.27
CA LEU A 127 6.64 -17.55 -0.14
C LEU A 127 7.97 -17.85 -0.86
N ILE A 128 8.04 -18.96 -1.58
CA ILE A 128 9.15 -19.34 -2.45
C ILE A 128 8.62 -19.32 -3.89
N MET A 129 9.29 -18.57 -4.74
CA MET A 129 8.87 -18.40 -6.13
C MET A 129 10.07 -18.36 -7.08
N GLU A 130 9.79 -18.49 -8.35
CA GLU A 130 10.77 -18.31 -9.43
C GLU A 130 11.41 -16.91 -9.37
N TRP A 131 12.72 -16.86 -9.61
CA TRP A 131 13.41 -15.59 -9.83
C TRP A 131 13.25 -15.13 -11.29
N ILE A 132 12.72 -13.93 -11.49
CA ILE A 132 12.65 -13.30 -12.81
C ILE A 132 13.89 -12.42 -13.00
N ASN A 133 14.67 -12.72 -14.04
CA ASN A 133 15.82 -11.89 -14.42
C ASN A 133 15.35 -10.58 -15.07
N GLY A 134 15.69 -9.45 -14.44
CA GLY A 134 15.43 -8.12 -14.97
C GLY A 134 15.93 -7.04 -14.03
N ILE A 135 15.80 -5.78 -14.46
CA ILE A 135 16.16 -4.59 -13.69
C ILE A 135 14.87 -3.91 -13.24
N CYS A 136 14.80 -3.47 -11.97
CA CYS A 136 13.66 -2.70 -11.48
C CYS A 136 13.49 -1.41 -12.31
N LEU A 137 12.33 -1.25 -12.95
CA LEU A 137 11.99 -0.07 -13.74
C LEU A 137 12.03 1.19 -12.88
N GLY A 138 11.51 1.11 -11.65
CA GLY A 138 11.51 2.26 -10.75
C GLY A 138 12.91 2.81 -10.43
N GLY A 139 13.93 1.94 -10.36
CA GLY A 139 15.32 2.35 -10.17
C GLY A 139 15.93 3.03 -11.39
N ILE A 140 15.45 2.71 -12.60
CA ILE A 140 15.89 3.34 -13.86
C ILE A 140 15.30 4.75 -14.00
N LEU A 141 14.08 4.96 -13.50
CA LEU A 141 13.32 6.18 -13.70
C LEU A 141 13.64 7.31 -12.73
N ILE A 142 14.49 7.11 -11.72
CA ILE A 142 14.85 8.15 -10.72
C ILE A 142 16.33 8.50 -10.76
N ASP A 143 16.66 9.73 -10.34
CA ASP A 143 18.04 10.18 -10.16
C ASP A 143 18.34 10.39 -8.67
N GLY A 144 19.45 9.82 -8.20
CA GLY A 144 19.93 9.97 -6.84
C GLY A 144 18.84 9.63 -5.81
N GLU A 145 18.52 10.60 -4.96
CA GLU A 145 17.54 10.47 -3.87
C GLU A 145 16.13 10.95 -4.27
N SER A 146 15.89 11.30 -5.55
CA SER A 146 14.56 11.72 -6.00
C SER A 146 13.54 10.61 -5.82
N ARG A 147 12.39 10.94 -5.24
CA ARG A 147 11.24 10.02 -5.15
C ARG A 147 10.47 9.93 -6.45
N VAL A 148 10.48 11.01 -7.24
CA VAL A 148 9.76 11.14 -8.52
C VAL A 148 10.65 10.85 -9.72
N ILE A 149 10.02 10.50 -10.84
CA ILE A 149 10.74 10.24 -12.10
C ILE A 149 11.65 11.40 -12.52
N LYS A 150 12.69 11.13 -13.32
CA LYS A 150 13.63 12.15 -13.83
C LYS A 150 12.93 13.26 -14.60
N LYS A 151 13.52 14.47 -14.61
CA LYS A 151 12.96 15.62 -15.32
C LYS A 151 13.23 15.57 -16.83
N ASP A 152 14.33 14.94 -17.24
CA ASP A 152 14.87 14.90 -18.60
C ASP A 152 14.50 13.64 -19.37
N ILE A 153 13.64 12.77 -18.82
CA ILE A 153 13.10 11.64 -19.55
C ILE A 153 12.23 12.12 -20.71
N SER A 154 12.51 11.64 -21.92
CA SER A 154 11.75 12.02 -23.11
C SER A 154 10.33 11.45 -23.08
N ASP A 155 9.39 12.19 -23.67
CA ASP A 155 8.00 11.76 -23.77
C ASP A 155 7.89 10.41 -24.52
N ASP A 156 8.74 10.14 -25.52
CA ASP A 156 8.78 8.85 -26.23
C ASP A 156 9.06 7.66 -25.29
N LYS A 157 9.98 7.83 -24.31
CA LYS A 157 10.29 6.79 -23.33
C LYS A 157 9.14 6.60 -22.34
N ILE A 158 8.54 7.70 -21.89
CA ILE A 158 7.35 7.66 -21.02
C ILE A 158 6.19 6.95 -21.72
N GLU A 159 5.93 7.32 -22.97
CA GLU A 159 4.91 6.69 -23.80
C GLU A 159 5.17 5.20 -23.99
N PHE A 160 6.41 4.79 -24.26
CA PHE A 160 6.78 3.37 -24.39
C PHE A 160 6.49 2.57 -23.11
N ILE A 161 6.82 3.13 -21.94
CA ILE A 161 6.54 2.49 -20.63
C ILE A 161 5.02 2.46 -20.37
N TYR A 162 4.34 3.57 -20.58
CA TYR A 162 2.90 3.69 -20.35
C TYR A 162 2.09 2.79 -21.27
N ARG A 163 2.60 2.48 -22.46
CA ARG A 163 1.97 1.54 -23.40
C ARG A 163 1.95 0.12 -22.84
N GLN A 164 3.05 -0.32 -22.24
CA GLN A 164 3.12 -1.62 -21.59
C GLN A 164 2.30 -1.65 -20.29
N MET A 165 2.30 -0.56 -19.52
CA MET A 165 1.43 -0.43 -18.34
C MET A 165 -0.05 -0.46 -18.70
N ALA A 166 -0.45 0.23 -19.77
CA ALA A 166 -1.82 0.21 -20.28
C ALA A 166 -2.21 -1.21 -20.71
N ASP A 167 -1.32 -1.93 -21.38
CA ASP A 167 -1.56 -3.33 -21.74
C ASP A 167 -1.79 -4.22 -20.50
N ILE A 168 -0.93 -4.10 -19.48
CA ILE A 168 -1.09 -4.80 -18.18
C ILE A 168 -2.44 -4.45 -17.55
N MET A 169 -2.75 -3.16 -17.42
CA MET A 169 -4.00 -2.71 -16.80
C MET A 169 -5.24 -3.20 -17.56
N LEU A 170 -5.20 -3.20 -18.89
CA LEU A 170 -6.30 -3.72 -19.71
C LEU A 170 -6.51 -5.22 -19.49
N GLN A 171 -5.43 -6.01 -19.39
CA GLN A 171 -5.56 -7.45 -19.07
C GLN A 171 -6.11 -7.68 -17.67
N LEU A 172 -5.63 -6.95 -16.65
CA LEU A 172 -6.15 -7.05 -15.29
C LEU A 172 -7.61 -6.61 -15.20
N HIS A 173 -8.02 -5.60 -15.98
CA HIS A 173 -9.39 -5.13 -16.03
C HIS A 173 -10.38 -6.16 -16.57
N GLU A 174 -9.93 -7.13 -17.37
CA GLU A 174 -10.78 -8.20 -17.90
C GLU A 174 -11.14 -9.26 -16.84
N ILE A 175 -10.52 -9.20 -15.66
CA ILE A 175 -10.77 -10.11 -14.54
C ILE A 175 -11.90 -9.54 -13.67
N ASP A 176 -13.11 -10.06 -13.89
CA ASP A 176 -14.31 -9.67 -13.14
C ASP A 176 -14.53 -10.50 -11.87
N PHE A 177 -15.08 -9.85 -10.86
CA PHE A 177 -15.54 -10.44 -9.60
C PHE A 177 -16.93 -9.92 -9.21
N GLU A 178 -17.65 -10.73 -8.44
CA GLU A 178 -19.04 -10.45 -8.03
C GLU A 178 -19.15 -9.63 -6.74
N ARG A 179 -18.11 -9.61 -5.89
CA ARG A 179 -18.12 -8.91 -4.60
C ARG A 179 -16.77 -8.26 -4.31
N ILE A 180 -16.78 -7.11 -3.63
CA ILE A 180 -15.58 -6.48 -3.03
C ILE A 180 -15.14 -7.30 -1.83
N GLY A 181 -13.83 -7.49 -1.65
CA GLY A 181 -13.30 -8.28 -0.55
C GLY A 181 -11.90 -8.83 -0.82
N ASN A 182 -11.48 -9.80 -0.01
CA ASN A 182 -10.29 -10.60 -0.29
C ASN A 182 -10.48 -11.47 -1.55
N LEU A 183 -9.36 -11.95 -2.09
CA LEU A 183 -9.37 -12.87 -3.23
C LEU A 183 -10.00 -14.21 -2.85
N PRO A 184 -10.75 -14.86 -3.76
CA PRO A 184 -11.06 -16.27 -3.62
C PRO A 184 -9.78 -17.09 -3.46
N THR A 185 -9.84 -18.19 -2.70
CA THR A 185 -8.65 -19.00 -2.35
C THR A 185 -8.58 -20.39 -3.02
N PRO A 186 -8.81 -20.56 -4.34
CA PRO A 186 -8.80 -21.87 -4.98
C PRO A 186 -7.39 -22.50 -5.01
N ARG A 187 -6.31 -21.71 -4.94
CA ARG A 187 -4.93 -22.24 -4.98
C ARG A 187 -4.48 -22.73 -3.62
N THR A 188 -4.77 -21.96 -2.56
CA THR A 188 -4.33 -22.23 -1.19
C THR A 188 -5.34 -23.04 -0.39
N GLY A 189 -6.63 -22.95 -0.71
CA GLY A 189 -7.72 -23.53 0.08
C GLY A 189 -7.89 -22.87 1.46
N ALA A 190 -7.24 -21.72 1.69
CA ALA A 190 -7.22 -21.07 2.98
C ALA A 190 -8.58 -20.40 3.31
N SER A 191 -8.98 -20.50 4.58
CA SER A 191 -10.11 -19.71 5.11
C SER A 191 -9.61 -18.33 5.48
N VAL A 192 -9.97 -17.31 4.70
CA VAL A 192 -9.59 -15.90 4.92
C VAL A 192 -10.83 -15.05 5.22
N PRO A 193 -10.67 -13.88 5.90
CA PRO A 193 -11.75 -12.91 6.05
C PRO A 193 -12.35 -12.49 4.70
N VAL A 194 -13.63 -12.08 4.71
CA VAL A 194 -14.34 -11.58 3.53
C VAL A 194 -13.90 -10.16 3.20
N ARG A 195 -13.78 -9.30 4.22
CA ARG A 195 -13.25 -7.93 4.05
C ARG A 195 -11.86 -7.93 3.39
N PRO A 196 -11.53 -6.92 2.56
CA PRO A 196 -10.22 -6.86 1.92
C PRO A 196 -9.10 -6.55 2.92
N LEU A 197 -7.92 -7.13 2.70
CA LEU A 197 -6.65 -6.70 3.29
C LEU A 197 -6.01 -5.63 2.38
N THR A 198 -6.38 -4.37 2.58
CA THR A 198 -5.77 -3.25 1.83
C THR A 198 -4.48 -2.79 2.49
N TRP A 199 -3.63 -2.12 1.72
CA TRP A 199 -2.43 -1.51 2.25
C TRP A 199 -2.76 -0.46 3.33
N LYS A 200 -3.77 0.38 3.06
CA LYS A 200 -4.22 1.45 3.97
C LYS A 200 -4.59 0.94 5.36
N VAL A 201 -5.49 -0.04 5.45
CA VAL A 201 -6.00 -0.52 6.74
C VAL A 201 -4.89 -1.18 7.56
N HIS A 202 -3.95 -1.85 6.88
CA HIS A 202 -2.77 -2.43 7.50
C HIS A 202 -1.79 -1.35 7.96
N ASP A 203 -1.54 -0.33 7.16
CA ASP A 203 -0.66 0.79 7.51
C ASP A 203 -1.18 1.54 8.73
N ILE A 204 -2.49 1.86 8.80
CA ILE A 204 -3.13 2.47 9.98
C ILE A 204 -2.89 1.63 11.24
N LEU A 205 -3.03 0.32 11.15
CA LEU A 205 -2.77 -0.58 12.28
C LEU A 205 -1.29 -0.56 12.64
N ARG A 206 -0.41 -0.73 11.66
CA ARG A 206 1.00 -1.01 11.91
C ARG A 206 1.75 0.23 12.37
N THR A 207 1.51 1.38 11.74
CA THR A 207 2.19 2.64 12.03
C THR A 207 1.41 3.50 13.02
N GLY A 208 0.07 3.41 13.03
CA GLY A 208 -0.79 4.18 13.93
C GLY A 208 -1.21 3.44 15.20
N GLY A 209 -1.09 2.11 15.25
CA GLY A 209 -1.50 1.30 16.40
C GLY A 209 -3.02 1.09 16.53
N VAL A 210 -3.80 1.48 15.51
CA VAL A 210 -5.27 1.43 15.56
C VAL A 210 -5.79 0.36 14.61
N ASN A 211 -6.50 -0.64 15.13
CA ASN A 211 -7.17 -1.62 14.30
C ASN A 211 -8.48 -1.04 13.71
N THR A 212 -8.48 -0.78 12.40
CA THR A 212 -9.64 -0.24 11.66
C THR A 212 -10.27 -1.24 10.68
N PHE A 213 -9.88 -2.52 10.74
CA PHE A 213 -10.38 -3.57 9.84
C PHE A 213 -11.90 -3.82 9.93
N GLY A 214 -12.50 -3.61 11.10
CA GLY A 214 -13.91 -3.91 11.33
C GLY A 214 -14.21 -5.42 11.36
N ASP A 215 -15.42 -5.80 10.96
CA ASP A 215 -15.88 -7.18 10.98
C ASP A 215 -15.19 -8.03 9.87
N PRO A 216 -14.52 -9.15 10.21
CA PRO A 216 -13.97 -10.10 9.24
C PRO A 216 -14.96 -10.59 8.18
N ALA A 217 -16.25 -10.67 8.51
CA ALA A 217 -17.31 -11.14 7.62
C ALA A 217 -18.01 -10.03 6.83
N GLN A 218 -17.58 -8.77 6.98
CA GLN A 218 -18.19 -7.63 6.29
C GLN A 218 -18.14 -7.80 4.77
N GLU A 219 -19.30 -7.65 4.13
CA GLU A 219 -19.44 -7.56 2.69
C GLU A 219 -19.71 -6.10 2.28
N PHE A 220 -19.35 -5.74 1.04
CA PHE A 220 -19.68 -4.45 0.44
C PHE A 220 -20.42 -4.66 -0.89
N PRO A 221 -21.77 -4.75 -0.85
CA PRO A 221 -22.60 -4.87 -2.05
C PRO A 221 -22.53 -3.67 -3.00
N THR A 222 -22.08 -2.50 -2.52
CA THR A 222 -21.95 -1.30 -3.35
C THR A 222 -20.64 -0.55 -3.12
N VAL A 223 -20.24 0.27 -4.10
CA VAL A 223 -19.04 1.09 -4.03
C VAL A 223 -19.21 2.21 -3.00
N THR A 224 -20.38 2.83 -2.91
CA THR A 224 -20.67 3.82 -1.86
C THR A 224 -20.43 3.26 -0.46
N GLU A 225 -20.92 2.05 -0.17
CA GLU A 225 -20.72 1.40 1.14
C GLU A 225 -19.25 1.10 1.41
N TYR A 226 -18.51 0.62 0.39
CA TYR A 226 -17.08 0.39 0.51
C TYR A 226 -16.30 1.69 0.76
N PHE A 227 -16.57 2.77 0.01
CA PHE A 227 -15.90 4.06 0.21
C PHE A 227 -16.25 4.69 1.57
N GLN A 228 -17.48 4.54 2.05
CA GLN A 228 -17.88 4.94 3.40
C GLN A 228 -17.17 4.13 4.48
N HIS A 229 -16.95 2.83 4.27
CA HIS A 229 -16.14 2.02 5.16
C HIS A 229 -14.69 2.51 5.21
N VAL A 230 -14.08 2.76 4.04
CA VAL A 230 -12.68 3.21 3.94
C VAL A 230 -12.48 4.59 4.59
N ILE A 231 -13.35 5.58 4.36
CA ILE A 231 -13.24 6.88 5.06
C ILE A 231 -13.53 6.74 6.57
N GLY A 232 -14.36 5.76 6.95
CA GLY A 232 -14.60 5.40 8.35
C GLY A 232 -13.35 4.89 9.05
N GLN A 233 -12.39 4.29 8.31
CA GLN A 233 -11.08 3.92 8.85
C GLN A 233 -10.29 5.17 9.25
N ASP A 234 -10.27 6.21 8.40
CA ASP A 234 -9.59 7.48 8.71
C ASP A 234 -10.25 8.19 9.90
N TRP A 235 -11.59 8.14 10.00
CA TRP A 235 -12.32 8.66 11.16
C TRP A 235 -11.90 7.95 12.45
N LYS A 236 -11.86 6.61 12.42
CA LYS A 236 -11.48 5.81 13.57
C LYS A 236 -10.02 6.04 13.96
N GLN A 237 -9.12 6.14 12.98
CA GLN A 237 -7.73 6.51 13.22
C GLN A 237 -7.62 7.88 13.91
N LEU A 238 -8.28 8.92 13.35
CA LEU A 238 -8.28 10.25 13.94
C LEU A 238 -8.78 10.22 15.39
N HIS A 239 -9.83 9.46 15.67
CA HIS A 239 -10.38 9.34 17.01
C HIS A 239 -9.47 8.54 17.97
N ASP A 240 -8.97 7.38 17.57
CA ASP A 240 -8.32 6.43 18.48
C ASP A 240 -6.80 6.60 18.58
N GLN A 241 -6.11 7.03 17.52
CA GLN A 241 -4.66 7.17 17.52
C GLN A 241 -4.25 8.43 18.31
N PRO A 242 -3.58 8.36 19.47
CA PRO A 242 -3.35 9.53 20.33
C PRO A 242 -2.66 10.71 19.63
N ASN A 243 -1.66 10.42 18.79
CA ASN A 243 -0.87 11.39 18.04
C ASN A 243 -1.38 11.66 16.61
N SER A 244 -2.66 11.40 16.33
CA SER A 244 -3.32 11.84 15.09
C SER A 244 -3.49 13.37 15.00
N ILE A 245 -3.09 14.09 16.04
CA ILE A 245 -3.19 15.55 16.16
C ILE A 245 -1.90 16.10 16.76
N GLY A 246 -1.64 17.39 16.54
CA GLY A 246 -0.51 18.14 17.10
C GLY A 246 -0.93 19.30 18.02
N GLY A 247 -2.18 19.29 18.48
CA GLY A 247 -2.77 20.34 19.33
C GLY A 247 -4.16 20.76 18.87
N TRP A 248 -4.66 21.85 19.46
CA TRP A 248 -6.04 22.31 19.23
C TRP A 248 -6.34 22.58 17.75
N TYR A 249 -5.45 23.30 17.06
CA TYR A 249 -5.67 23.72 15.68
C TYR A 249 -5.75 22.53 14.72
N THR A 250 -4.80 21.60 14.82
CA THR A 250 -4.78 20.40 13.96
C THR A 250 -5.95 19.46 14.30
N ALA A 251 -6.28 19.27 15.57
CA ALA A 251 -7.46 18.48 15.96
C ALA A 251 -8.77 19.03 15.41
N SER A 252 -8.98 20.35 15.54
CA SER A 252 -10.15 21.04 15.00
C SER A 252 -10.21 20.95 13.47
N THR A 253 -9.09 21.17 12.79
CA THR A 253 -9.02 21.14 11.33
C THR A 253 -9.26 19.74 10.78
N GLU A 254 -8.60 18.71 11.30
CA GLU A 254 -8.76 17.33 10.82
C GLU A 254 -10.16 16.78 11.06
N TYR A 255 -10.79 17.08 12.21
CA TYR A 255 -12.19 16.72 12.46
C TYR A 255 -13.12 17.32 11.40
N ARG A 256 -12.94 18.61 11.10
CA ARG A 256 -13.78 19.31 10.12
C ARG A 256 -13.55 18.78 8.70
N ASN A 257 -12.31 18.54 8.30
CA ASN A 257 -11.99 17.94 6.99
C ASN A 257 -12.73 16.62 6.80
N GLN A 258 -12.71 15.74 7.80
CA GLN A 258 -13.43 14.46 7.74
C GLN A 258 -14.96 14.65 7.60
N LYS A 259 -15.54 15.62 8.32
CA LYS A 259 -16.97 15.94 8.22
C LYS A 259 -17.36 16.49 6.84
N VAL A 260 -16.46 17.21 6.18
CA VAL A 260 -16.69 17.76 4.84
C VAL A 260 -16.49 16.68 3.76
N LEU A 261 -15.51 15.78 3.92
CA LEU A 261 -15.20 14.74 2.94
C LEU A 261 -16.30 13.69 2.79
N GLY A 262 -16.82 13.17 3.91
CA GLY A 262 -17.80 12.07 3.88
C GLY A 262 -19.01 12.33 2.97
N PRO A 263 -19.69 13.48 3.07
CA PRO A 263 -20.82 13.84 2.21
C PRO A 263 -20.51 13.96 0.71
N LEU A 264 -19.24 14.12 0.30
CA LEU A 264 -18.86 14.21 -1.11
C LEU A 264 -18.87 12.86 -1.81
N ILE A 265 -18.68 11.76 -1.06
CA ILE A 265 -18.50 10.41 -1.60
C ILE A 265 -19.62 10.00 -2.58
N PRO A 266 -20.93 10.11 -2.25
CA PRO A 266 -21.98 9.66 -3.15
C PRO A 266 -22.00 10.39 -4.50
N GLY A 267 -21.54 11.66 -4.53
CA GLY A 267 -21.44 12.46 -5.76
C GLY A 267 -20.25 12.08 -6.65
N MET A 268 -19.29 11.31 -6.11
CA MET A 268 -18.06 10.89 -6.79
C MET A 268 -18.03 9.39 -7.09
N VAL A 269 -19.19 8.74 -7.08
CA VAL A 269 -19.38 7.35 -7.48
C VAL A 269 -20.01 7.30 -8.87
N HIS A 270 -19.40 6.56 -9.80
CA HIS A 270 -19.97 6.32 -11.12
C HIS A 270 -21.22 5.42 -11.02
N PRO A 271 -22.42 5.88 -11.40
CA PRO A 271 -23.67 5.14 -11.16
C PRO A 271 -23.70 3.76 -11.81
N GLU A 272 -23.16 3.61 -13.01
CA GLU A 272 -23.13 2.33 -13.73
C GLU A 272 -22.21 1.27 -13.08
N TYR A 273 -21.27 1.67 -12.22
CA TYR A 273 -20.31 0.78 -11.56
C TYR A 273 -20.56 0.65 -10.05
N GLU A 274 -21.69 1.15 -9.55
CA GLU A 274 -22.02 1.15 -8.12
C GLU A 274 -22.12 -0.27 -7.54
N ARG A 275 -22.52 -1.26 -8.35
CA ARG A 275 -22.68 -2.66 -7.92
C ARG A 275 -21.77 -3.63 -8.67
N GLY A 276 -20.70 -3.11 -9.26
CA GLY A 276 -19.72 -3.88 -10.03
C GLY A 276 -19.87 -3.74 -11.56
N PRO A 277 -19.17 -4.56 -12.35
CA PRO A 277 -18.29 -5.64 -11.89
C PRO A 277 -17.12 -5.10 -11.06
N PHE A 278 -16.61 -5.90 -10.13
CA PHE A 278 -15.44 -5.56 -9.31
C PHE A 278 -14.17 -6.13 -9.94
N LYS A 279 -13.02 -5.54 -9.60
CA LYS A 279 -11.74 -5.77 -10.30
C LYS A 279 -10.64 -6.16 -9.33
N LEU A 280 -9.59 -6.79 -9.87
CA LEU A 280 -8.36 -7.05 -9.15
C LEU A 280 -7.59 -5.75 -8.94
N ILE A 281 -7.46 -5.28 -7.71
CA ILE A 281 -6.70 -4.08 -7.35
C ILE A 281 -5.48 -4.51 -6.55
N CYS A 282 -4.30 -4.02 -6.95
CA CYS A 282 -3.09 -4.06 -6.13
C CYS A 282 -2.74 -2.63 -5.73
N ASP A 283 -2.79 -2.31 -4.43
CA ASP A 283 -2.52 -0.96 -3.96
C ASP A 283 -1.09 -0.50 -4.30
N ASP A 284 -0.15 -1.43 -4.46
CA ASP A 284 1.26 -1.16 -4.77
C ASP A 284 1.62 -1.32 -6.25
N LEU A 285 0.63 -1.41 -7.16
CA LEU A 285 0.91 -1.49 -8.58
C LEU A 285 1.57 -0.18 -9.08
N GLY A 286 2.78 -0.28 -9.61
CA GLY A 286 3.51 0.85 -10.18
C GLY A 286 4.89 0.48 -10.70
N PRO A 287 5.66 1.43 -11.26
CA PRO A 287 6.96 1.16 -11.89
C PRO A 287 8.00 0.49 -10.98
N LYS A 288 7.92 0.64 -9.66
CA LYS A 288 8.84 -0.02 -8.71
C LYS A 288 8.69 -1.54 -8.71
N ASN A 289 7.51 -2.04 -9.04
CA ASN A 289 7.15 -3.46 -8.98
C ASN A 289 7.17 -4.13 -10.36
N LEU A 290 7.83 -3.47 -11.33
CA LEU A 290 8.06 -3.99 -12.67
C LEU A 290 9.55 -4.20 -12.93
N LEU A 291 9.85 -5.32 -13.60
CA LEU A 291 11.18 -5.68 -14.06
C LEU A 291 11.24 -5.50 -15.57
N VAL A 292 12.30 -4.84 -16.05
CA VAL A 292 12.57 -4.68 -17.48
C VAL A 292 13.81 -5.45 -17.91
N ARG A 293 13.86 -5.81 -19.19
CA ARG A 293 14.97 -6.57 -19.79
C ARG A 293 16.32 -5.86 -19.65
N SER A 294 16.36 -4.55 -19.91
CA SER A 294 17.53 -3.68 -19.71
C SER A 294 17.13 -2.21 -19.57
N ALA A 295 18.07 -1.34 -19.18
CA ALA A 295 17.84 0.10 -19.04
C ALA A 295 17.63 0.82 -20.39
N GLU A 296 18.07 0.21 -21.49
CA GLU A 296 17.94 0.73 -22.85
C GLU A 296 16.67 0.24 -23.54
N ASP A 297 16.33 -1.05 -23.38
CA ASP A 297 15.21 -1.71 -24.06
C ASP A 297 13.86 -1.44 -23.36
N LEU A 298 13.86 -1.33 -22.03
CA LEU A 298 12.68 -1.04 -21.20
C LEU A 298 11.47 -1.99 -21.39
N THR A 299 11.62 -3.12 -22.09
CA THR A 299 10.54 -4.11 -22.20
C THR A 299 10.31 -4.77 -20.86
N ILE A 300 9.06 -4.74 -20.38
CA ILE A 300 8.65 -5.38 -19.14
C ILE A 300 8.72 -6.90 -19.32
N VAL A 301 9.46 -7.55 -18.42
CA VAL A 301 9.67 -9.01 -18.37
C VAL A 301 9.19 -9.63 -17.07
N GLY A 302 8.71 -8.83 -16.12
CA GLY A 302 8.16 -9.31 -14.86
C GLY A 302 7.34 -8.25 -14.12
N MET A 303 6.28 -8.71 -13.46
CA MET A 303 5.51 -7.98 -12.46
C MET A 303 5.59 -8.76 -11.14
N VAL A 304 6.00 -8.08 -10.07
CA VAL A 304 6.27 -8.67 -8.74
C VAL A 304 5.54 -7.88 -7.65
N ASP A 305 5.73 -8.27 -6.38
CA ASP A 305 5.22 -7.56 -5.20
C ASP A 305 3.68 -7.35 -5.22
N LEU A 306 2.93 -8.46 -5.29
CA LEU A 306 1.46 -8.48 -5.42
C LEU A 306 0.72 -8.73 -4.10
N GLU A 307 1.35 -8.41 -2.98
CA GLU A 307 0.90 -8.74 -1.62
C GLU A 307 -0.26 -7.89 -1.09
N TRP A 308 -0.49 -6.70 -1.66
CA TRP A 308 -1.60 -5.82 -1.33
C TRP A 308 -2.71 -5.90 -2.38
N THR A 309 -2.97 -7.13 -2.85
CA THR A 309 -3.97 -7.40 -3.88
C THR A 309 -5.29 -7.84 -3.26
N TYR A 310 -6.38 -7.22 -3.69
CA TYR A 310 -7.75 -7.51 -3.25
C TYR A 310 -8.74 -7.29 -4.40
N VAL A 311 -10.01 -7.60 -4.16
CA VAL A 311 -11.11 -7.28 -5.07
C VAL A 311 -11.73 -5.95 -4.66
N GLY A 312 -11.77 -4.98 -5.57
CA GLY A 312 -12.32 -3.65 -5.31
C GLY A 312 -13.10 -3.02 -6.46
N PRO A 313 -13.60 -1.78 -6.28
CA PRO A 313 -14.38 -1.07 -7.28
C PRO A 313 -13.67 -0.90 -8.62
N ALA A 314 -14.35 -1.16 -9.74
CA ALA A 314 -13.79 -0.91 -11.08
C ALA A 314 -13.38 0.55 -11.29
N GLN A 315 -14.14 1.49 -10.75
CA GLN A 315 -13.84 2.93 -10.82
C GLN A 315 -12.63 3.34 -9.98
N LEU A 316 -12.28 2.57 -8.94
CA LEU A 316 -11.05 2.77 -8.18
C LEU A 316 -9.84 2.24 -8.98
N PHE A 317 -9.97 1.05 -9.56
CA PHE A 317 -8.95 0.47 -10.45
C PHE A 317 -8.67 1.35 -11.68
N ALA A 318 -9.73 1.84 -12.33
CA ALA A 318 -9.67 2.66 -13.52
C ALA A 318 -9.66 4.16 -13.22
N SER A 319 -9.11 4.54 -12.06
CA SER A 319 -8.84 5.93 -11.72
C SER A 319 -7.56 6.42 -12.37
N ALA A 320 -7.40 7.74 -12.56
CA ALA A 320 -6.11 8.31 -12.96
C ALA A 320 -4.99 7.81 -12.02
N PRO A 321 -3.90 7.22 -12.55
CA PRO A 321 -2.98 6.50 -11.70
C PRO A 321 -2.08 7.41 -10.86
N TRP A 322 -1.99 7.13 -9.56
CA TRP A 322 -1.07 7.85 -8.65
C TRP A 322 0.39 7.64 -9.03
N TRP A 323 0.74 6.50 -9.64
CA TRP A 323 2.11 6.10 -9.95
C TRP A 323 2.71 6.74 -11.21
N LEU A 324 2.02 7.68 -11.86
CA LEU A 324 2.51 8.32 -13.10
C LEU A 324 3.89 8.97 -12.94
N LEU A 325 4.17 9.56 -11.77
CA LEU A 325 5.51 10.05 -11.40
C LEU A 325 6.24 9.10 -10.43
N GLN A 326 5.83 7.83 -10.36
CA GLN A 326 6.35 6.76 -9.52
C GLN A 326 6.17 6.93 -8.00
N ASP A 327 6.08 8.16 -7.50
CA ASP A 327 5.85 8.46 -6.10
C ASP A 327 4.36 8.67 -5.82
N ARG A 328 3.89 8.13 -4.70
CA ARG A 328 2.54 8.39 -4.22
C ARG A 328 2.47 9.82 -3.67
N PRO A 329 1.49 10.64 -4.05
CA PRO A 329 1.47 12.07 -3.75
C PRO A 329 0.96 12.37 -2.33
N ILE A 330 1.64 11.79 -1.33
CA ILE A 330 1.28 11.81 0.11
C ILE A 330 2.44 12.29 0.99
N ASN A 331 3.40 13.02 0.43
CA ASN A 331 4.52 13.59 1.18
C ASN A 331 4.71 15.07 0.84
N GLN A 332 5.48 15.75 1.69
CA GLN A 332 5.68 17.20 1.66
C GLN A 332 6.15 17.79 0.33
N GLN A 333 6.79 17.00 -0.54
CA GLN A 333 7.15 17.45 -1.89
C GLN A 333 5.93 17.78 -2.76
N TRP A 334 4.79 17.19 -2.43
CA TRP A 334 3.52 17.31 -3.14
C TRP A 334 2.53 18.26 -2.46
N ASP A 335 2.82 18.71 -1.24
CA ASP A 335 1.87 19.47 -0.45
C ASP A 335 1.59 20.84 -1.07
N PHE A 336 0.35 21.28 -0.89
CA PHE A 336 -0.03 22.64 -1.20
C PHE A 336 0.61 23.60 -0.19
N SER A 337 0.90 24.83 -0.61
CA SER A 337 1.18 25.87 0.38
C SER A 337 -0.09 26.21 1.17
N ASN A 338 0.07 26.85 2.33
CA ASN A 338 -1.05 27.27 3.19
C ASN A 338 -2.08 28.19 2.50
N ASP A 339 -1.76 28.74 1.32
CA ASP A 339 -2.64 29.61 0.52
C ASP A 339 -3.40 28.84 -0.58
N ASP A 340 -3.52 27.52 -0.48
CA ASP A 340 -4.15 26.63 -1.48
C ASP A 340 -3.55 26.75 -2.89
N VAL A 341 -2.25 27.09 -2.94
CA VAL A 341 -1.48 27.13 -4.17
C VAL A 341 -0.85 25.75 -4.40
N PRO A 342 -1.14 25.08 -5.53
CA PRO A 342 -0.54 23.80 -5.85
C PRO A 342 0.97 23.95 -6.11
N PRO A 343 1.78 22.92 -5.81
CA PRO A 343 3.18 22.89 -6.21
C PRO A 343 3.26 22.82 -7.74
N GLN A 344 3.45 23.97 -8.40
CA GLN A 344 3.21 24.15 -9.83
C GLN A 344 4.01 23.18 -10.71
N GLU A 345 5.29 22.97 -10.38
CA GLU A 345 6.17 22.13 -11.19
C GLU A 345 5.70 20.67 -11.19
N ILE A 346 5.52 20.07 -10.02
CA ILE A 346 5.13 18.65 -9.90
C ILE A 346 3.70 18.42 -10.39
N THR A 347 2.80 19.36 -10.14
CA THR A 347 1.42 19.35 -10.68
C THR A 347 1.43 19.31 -12.20
N SER A 348 2.18 20.22 -12.84
CA SER A 348 2.24 20.30 -14.31
C SER A 348 2.85 19.03 -14.91
N ARG A 349 3.86 18.45 -14.25
CA ARG A 349 4.45 17.17 -14.68
C ARG A 349 3.48 16.02 -14.55
N TYR A 350 2.77 15.92 -13.43
CA TYR A 350 1.77 14.87 -13.21
C TYR A 350 0.65 14.94 -14.26
N LEU A 351 0.08 16.12 -14.50
CA LEU A 351 -0.99 16.31 -15.49
C LEU A 351 -0.51 16.04 -16.92
N ARG A 352 0.73 16.44 -17.28
CA ARG A 352 1.31 16.08 -18.58
C ARG A 352 1.43 14.57 -18.75
N CYS A 353 1.94 13.88 -17.74
CA CYS A 353 2.04 12.42 -17.75
C CYS A 353 0.65 11.76 -17.84
N LEU A 354 -0.36 12.32 -17.16
CA LEU A 354 -1.74 11.85 -17.23
C LEU A 354 -2.31 11.99 -18.66
N ASP A 355 -2.04 13.11 -19.35
CA ASP A 355 -2.46 13.31 -20.73
C ASP A 355 -1.81 12.28 -21.68
N ILE A 356 -0.52 12.02 -21.52
CA ILE A 356 0.18 10.96 -22.29
C ILE A 356 -0.46 9.60 -22.00
N PHE A 357 -0.67 9.26 -20.72
CA PHE A 357 -1.23 7.97 -20.32
C PHE A 357 -2.64 7.77 -20.87
N LYS A 358 -3.54 8.75 -20.74
CA LYS A 358 -4.91 8.69 -21.29
C LYS A 358 -4.90 8.38 -22.78
N ARG A 359 -4.09 9.11 -23.57
CA ARG A 359 -3.95 8.89 -25.01
C ARG A 359 -3.46 7.48 -25.32
N VAL A 360 -2.37 7.06 -24.67
CA VAL A 360 -1.77 5.73 -24.89
C VAL A 360 -2.74 4.61 -24.53
N LEU A 361 -3.46 4.77 -23.43
CA LEU A 361 -4.44 3.81 -22.97
C LEU A 361 -5.62 3.67 -23.95
N GLU A 362 -6.12 4.77 -24.52
CA GLU A 362 -7.13 4.73 -25.58
C GLU A 362 -6.61 4.01 -26.84
N GLU A 363 -5.37 4.28 -27.24
CA GLU A 363 -4.74 3.63 -28.38
C GLU A 363 -4.58 2.12 -28.18
N GLU A 364 -4.14 1.67 -26.99
CA GLU A 364 -4.03 0.24 -26.66
C GLU A 364 -5.40 -0.43 -26.53
N GLU A 365 -6.37 0.23 -25.90
CA GLU A 365 -7.73 -0.30 -25.78
C GLU A 365 -8.39 -0.45 -27.16
N ALA A 366 -8.14 0.49 -28.09
CA ALA A 366 -8.67 0.41 -29.45
C ALA A 366 -8.14 -0.79 -30.26
N LYS A 367 -6.97 -1.34 -29.91
CA LYS A 367 -6.39 -2.54 -30.53
C LYS A 367 -7.05 -3.83 -30.08
N ARG A 368 -7.91 -3.79 -29.04
CA ARG A 368 -8.60 -4.95 -28.45
C ARG A 368 -10.08 -5.00 -28.86
N PRO A 369 -10.42 -5.57 -30.02
CA PRO A 369 -11.80 -5.56 -30.53
C PRO A 369 -12.79 -6.32 -29.65
N GLU A 370 -12.34 -7.34 -28.91
CA GLU A 370 -13.19 -8.16 -28.03
C GLU A 370 -13.68 -7.41 -26.77
N ALA A 371 -12.96 -6.39 -26.33
CA ALA A 371 -13.32 -5.59 -25.14
C ALA A 371 -14.51 -4.64 -25.39
N LYS A 372 -14.76 -4.26 -26.65
CA LYS A 372 -15.84 -3.30 -27.02
C LYS A 372 -17.26 -3.81 -26.74
N GLY A 373 -17.45 -5.13 -26.59
CA GLY A 373 -18.76 -5.75 -26.35
C GLY A 373 -19.18 -5.86 -24.89
N LYS A 374 -18.28 -5.64 -23.92
CA LYS A 374 -18.53 -5.87 -22.47
C LYS A 374 -18.98 -4.63 -21.68
N GLY A 375 -19.14 -3.48 -22.34
CA GLY A 375 -19.72 -2.28 -21.72
C GLY A 375 -18.79 -1.51 -20.77
N THR A 376 -17.53 -1.91 -20.59
CA THR A 376 -16.61 -1.22 -19.68
C THR A 376 -15.33 -0.80 -20.39
N SER A 377 -15.25 0.48 -20.78
CA SER A 377 -14.02 1.09 -21.29
C SER A 377 -13.21 1.64 -20.13
N LEU A 378 -12.02 1.06 -19.91
CA LEU A 378 -11.10 1.50 -18.88
C LEU A 378 -10.59 2.91 -19.19
N SER A 379 -10.35 3.23 -20.46
CA SER A 379 -9.97 4.60 -20.86
C SER A 379 -11.06 5.63 -20.56
N ALA A 380 -12.34 5.28 -20.77
CA ALA A 380 -13.46 6.13 -20.42
C ALA A 380 -13.58 6.37 -18.91
N LEU A 381 -13.36 5.34 -18.08
CA LEU A 381 -13.36 5.49 -16.62
C LEU A 381 -12.21 6.37 -16.12
N VAL A 382 -11.01 6.24 -16.70
CA VAL A 382 -9.87 7.11 -16.35
C VAL A 382 -10.21 8.57 -16.67
N LYS A 383 -10.77 8.85 -17.85
CA LYS A 383 -11.25 10.21 -18.21
C LYS A 383 -12.34 10.71 -17.26
N TRP A 384 -13.30 9.85 -16.93
CA TRP A 384 -14.37 10.21 -16.00
C TRP A 384 -13.81 10.54 -14.62
N SER A 385 -12.82 9.79 -14.12
CA SER A 385 -12.23 10.03 -12.81
C SER A 385 -11.54 11.41 -12.72
N GLU A 386 -10.99 11.89 -13.83
CA GLU A 386 -10.42 13.23 -13.94
C GLU A 386 -11.49 14.30 -14.03
N THR A 387 -12.47 14.16 -14.91
CA THR A 387 -13.51 15.19 -15.14
C THR A 387 -14.47 15.33 -13.97
N SER A 388 -14.74 14.25 -13.24
CA SER A 388 -15.57 14.24 -12.02
C SER A 388 -14.81 14.58 -10.73
N GLY A 389 -13.47 14.69 -10.81
CA GLY A 389 -12.60 14.84 -9.64
C GLY A 389 -12.50 13.61 -8.75
N ALA A 390 -13.19 12.51 -9.06
CA ALA A 390 -13.17 11.26 -8.28
C ALA A 390 -11.76 10.69 -8.11
N MET A 391 -10.85 10.93 -9.07
CA MET A 391 -9.46 10.47 -8.94
C MET A 391 -8.74 11.00 -7.70
N TRP A 392 -9.08 12.23 -7.28
CA TRP A 392 -8.49 12.85 -6.11
C TRP A 392 -9.01 12.19 -4.82
N LEU A 393 -10.32 11.92 -4.77
CA LEU A 393 -10.92 11.16 -3.67
C LEU A 393 -10.34 9.75 -3.60
N HIS A 394 -10.23 9.05 -4.73
CA HIS A 394 -9.65 7.72 -4.80
C HIS A 394 -8.22 7.65 -4.24
N MET A 395 -7.37 8.64 -4.55
CA MET A 395 -6.02 8.73 -3.97
C MET A 395 -6.04 8.91 -2.44
N LEU A 396 -7.00 9.67 -1.90
CA LEU A 396 -7.18 9.79 -0.45
C LEU A 396 -7.65 8.47 0.17
N LEU A 397 -8.62 7.80 -0.47
CA LEU A 397 -9.16 6.52 0.00
C LEU A 397 -8.11 5.41 -0.04
N SER A 398 -7.12 5.48 -0.93
CA SER A 398 -6.02 4.49 -0.99
C SER A 398 -4.81 4.84 -0.12
N SER A 399 -4.87 5.87 0.73
CA SER A 399 -3.74 6.33 1.55
C SER A 399 -3.97 6.11 3.06
N GLY A 400 -2.94 5.67 3.78
CA GLY A 400 -2.98 5.31 5.22
C GLY A 400 -3.36 6.46 6.16
N PHE A 401 -3.08 7.70 5.77
CA PHE A 401 -3.39 8.88 6.57
C PHE A 401 -4.03 9.95 5.69
N LEU A 402 -5.14 10.52 6.16
CA LEU A 402 -5.68 11.72 5.56
C LEU A 402 -4.76 12.91 5.86
N ASP A 403 -4.30 13.56 4.79
CA ASP A 403 -3.59 14.84 4.85
C ASP A 403 -4.41 15.89 4.12
N SER A 404 -4.88 16.89 4.86
CA SER A 404 -5.72 17.96 4.33
C SER A 404 -4.97 18.97 3.45
N LEU A 405 -3.64 19.07 3.60
CA LEU A 405 -2.74 19.85 2.74
C LEU A 405 -2.13 19.00 1.62
N GLY A 406 -2.25 17.68 1.73
CA GLY A 406 -1.78 16.73 0.73
C GLY A 406 -2.34 17.02 -0.66
N PHE A 407 -1.52 16.75 -1.66
CA PHE A 407 -1.82 16.96 -3.09
C PHE A 407 -3.23 16.53 -3.55
N PRO A 408 -3.69 15.29 -3.27
CA PRO A 408 -5.03 14.88 -3.67
C PRO A 408 -6.12 15.69 -2.96
N CYS A 409 -5.96 16.03 -1.67
CA CYS A 409 -6.93 16.85 -0.95
C CYS A 409 -6.98 18.27 -1.53
N GLY A 410 -5.83 18.91 -1.74
CA GLY A 410 -5.77 20.26 -2.33
C GLY A 410 -6.44 20.34 -3.70
N HIS A 411 -6.22 19.35 -4.56
CA HIS A 411 -6.91 19.27 -5.85
C HIS A 411 -8.40 18.95 -5.74
N LEU A 412 -8.81 18.10 -4.79
CA LEU A 412 -10.22 17.82 -4.50
C LEU A 412 -10.96 19.09 -4.06
N ARG A 413 -10.38 19.86 -3.14
CA ARG A 413 -10.92 21.17 -2.67
C ARG A 413 -11.12 22.13 -3.82
N ARG A 414 -10.15 22.21 -4.74
CA ARG A 414 -10.27 23.05 -5.95
C ARG A 414 -11.33 22.56 -6.91
N HIS A 415 -11.52 21.25 -7.02
CA HIS A 415 -12.53 20.65 -7.89
C HIS A 415 -13.96 20.96 -7.40
N VAL A 416 -14.22 20.78 -6.10
CA VAL A 416 -15.55 21.07 -5.52
C VAL A 416 -15.81 22.57 -5.31
N GLY A 417 -14.74 23.37 -5.29
CA GLY A 417 -14.77 24.82 -5.11
C GLY A 417 -14.17 25.22 -3.76
N VAL A 418 -13.08 25.99 -3.80
CA VAL A 418 -12.34 26.42 -2.60
C VAL A 418 -13.22 27.25 -1.67
N GLU A 419 -14.04 28.15 -2.22
CA GLU A 419 -14.98 28.97 -1.44
C GLU A 419 -16.03 28.10 -0.75
N TRP A 420 -16.64 27.15 -1.46
CA TRP A 420 -17.60 26.21 -0.89
C TRP A 420 -16.98 25.37 0.24
N TRP A 421 -15.78 24.82 0.01
CA TRP A 421 -15.07 24.06 1.02
C TRP A 421 -14.81 24.89 2.28
N GLN A 422 -14.33 26.13 2.11
CA GLN A 422 -14.06 27.04 3.21
C GLN A 422 -15.35 27.39 3.98
N GLU A 423 -16.47 27.60 3.28
CA GLU A 423 -17.77 27.83 3.92
C GLU A 423 -18.21 26.64 4.78
N GLU A 424 -18.10 25.40 4.27
CA GLU A 424 -18.43 24.19 5.05
C GLU A 424 -17.50 24.03 6.27
N MET A 425 -16.19 24.29 6.10
CA MET A 425 -15.23 24.27 7.21
C MET A 425 -15.53 25.34 8.27
N THR A 426 -15.97 26.54 7.86
CA THR A 426 -16.34 27.63 8.79
C THR A 426 -17.65 27.34 9.52
N LYS A 427 -18.64 26.67 8.90
CA LYS A 427 -19.88 26.26 9.59
C LYS A 427 -19.62 25.37 10.80
N LEU A 428 -18.57 24.55 10.74
CA LEU A 428 -18.17 23.64 11.81
C LEU A 428 -17.22 24.31 12.82
N GLU A 429 -16.71 25.50 12.52
CA GLU A 429 -15.71 26.16 13.35
C GLU A 429 -16.29 26.57 14.71
N GLY A 430 -15.66 26.10 15.79
CA GLY A 430 -16.09 26.42 17.15
C GLY A 430 -17.43 25.79 17.55
N SER A 431 -17.97 24.85 16.77
CA SER A 431 -19.16 24.07 17.14
C SER A 431 -18.92 23.26 18.42
N GLU A 432 -20.00 22.89 19.11
CA GLU A 432 -19.91 22.09 20.34
C GLU A 432 -19.32 20.70 20.06
N GLU A 433 -19.61 20.09 18.90
CA GLU A 433 -19.05 18.79 18.53
C GLU A 433 -17.53 18.85 18.31
N VAL A 434 -17.02 19.90 17.67
CA VAL A 434 -15.57 20.08 17.45
C VAL A 434 -14.88 20.31 18.77
N LYS A 435 -15.44 21.17 19.63
CA LYS A 435 -14.89 21.42 20.98
C LYS A 435 -14.86 20.13 21.81
N ALA A 436 -15.97 19.38 21.84
CA ALA A 436 -16.04 18.12 22.57
C ALA A 436 -15.03 17.07 22.06
N PHE A 437 -14.83 16.99 20.75
CA PHE A 437 -13.78 16.14 20.17
C PHE A 437 -12.39 16.57 20.63
N VAL A 438 -12.06 17.86 20.50
CA VAL A 438 -10.74 18.39 20.86
C VAL A 438 -10.47 18.24 22.37
N ASP A 439 -11.44 18.52 23.22
CA ASP A 439 -11.34 18.39 24.69
C ASP A 439 -11.08 16.94 25.11
N LYS A 440 -11.65 15.97 24.38
CA LYS A 440 -11.36 14.54 24.59
C LYS A 440 -9.97 14.16 24.06
N LYS A 441 -9.55 14.76 22.94
CA LYS A 441 -8.36 14.35 22.21
C LYS A 441 -7.05 14.89 22.81
N LEU A 442 -7.04 16.13 23.30
CA LEU A 442 -5.83 16.75 23.87
C LEU A 442 -5.22 15.93 25.03
N PRO A 443 -6.00 15.43 26.02
CA PRO A 443 -5.43 14.58 27.08
C PRO A 443 -4.84 13.26 26.58
N MET A 444 -5.36 12.70 25.47
CA MET A 444 -4.78 11.50 24.87
C MET A 444 -3.41 11.82 24.27
N PHE A 445 -3.28 12.94 23.58
CA PHE A 445 -2.02 13.41 23.02
C PHE A 445 -0.98 13.72 24.12
N ASP A 446 -1.38 14.40 25.20
CA ASP A 446 -0.49 14.69 26.32
C ASP A 446 0.04 13.40 26.98
N ARG A 447 -0.81 12.38 27.12
CA ARG A 447 -0.43 11.06 27.63
C ARG A 447 0.55 10.35 26.71
N TYR A 448 0.33 10.42 25.40
CA TYR A 448 1.26 9.91 24.40
C TYR A 448 2.63 10.58 24.52
N GLU A 449 2.70 11.91 24.63
CA GLU A 449 3.97 12.63 24.82
C GLU A 449 4.70 12.24 26.11
N GLU A 450 3.97 12.00 27.21
CA GLU A 450 4.55 11.49 28.46
C GLU A 450 5.11 10.07 28.30
N ASN A 451 4.36 9.19 27.64
CA ASN A 451 4.78 7.82 27.36
C ASN A 451 6.00 7.79 26.43
N MET A 452 6.04 8.64 25.41
CA MET A 452 7.17 8.75 24.51
C MET A 452 8.44 9.12 25.26
N LYS A 453 8.40 10.06 26.21
CA LYS A 453 9.57 10.37 27.06
C LYS A 453 10.06 9.14 27.84
N LYS A 454 9.15 8.31 28.35
CA LYS A 454 9.50 7.07 29.07
C LYS A 454 10.13 6.05 28.11
N ILE A 455 9.57 5.89 26.91
CA ILE A 455 10.09 4.98 25.88
C ILE A 455 11.48 5.43 25.41
N GLU A 456 11.68 6.72 25.18
CA GLU A 456 12.98 7.28 24.79
C GLU A 456 14.06 7.01 25.84
N VAL A 457 13.73 7.06 27.13
CA VAL A 457 14.65 6.65 28.20
C VAL A 457 15.01 5.17 28.07
N GLN A 458 14.03 4.28 27.85
CA GLN A 458 14.33 2.85 27.65
C GLN A 458 15.14 2.62 26.37
N LYS A 459 14.86 3.37 25.31
CA LYS A 459 15.58 3.28 24.04
C LYS A 459 17.05 3.67 24.22
N ALA A 460 17.33 4.76 24.95
CA ALA A 460 18.70 5.15 25.26
C ALA A 460 19.44 4.06 26.06
N LEU A 461 18.79 3.40 27.02
CA LEU A 461 19.38 2.26 27.74
C LEU A 461 19.69 1.07 26.82
N MET A 462 18.82 0.81 25.84
CA MET A 462 19.05 -0.23 24.81
C MET A 462 20.23 0.13 23.91
N ASP A 463 20.28 1.38 23.41
CA ASP A 463 21.33 1.87 22.52
C ASP A 463 22.71 1.88 23.23
N GLU A 464 22.73 2.11 24.56
CA GLU A 464 23.91 2.00 25.42
C GLU A 464 24.28 0.55 25.81
N GLY A 465 23.49 -0.44 25.39
CA GLY A 465 23.71 -1.86 25.70
C GLY A 465 23.42 -2.25 27.15
N LYS A 466 22.72 -1.42 27.92
CA LYS A 466 22.36 -1.68 29.34
C LYS A 466 21.17 -2.63 29.48
N ILE A 467 20.29 -2.67 28.48
CA ILE A 467 19.20 -3.64 28.36
C ILE A 467 19.22 -4.24 26.95
N THR A 468 18.71 -5.45 26.81
CA THR A 468 18.59 -6.13 25.52
C THR A 468 17.44 -5.54 24.69
N LYS A 469 17.50 -5.71 23.36
CA LYS A 469 16.40 -5.35 22.43
C LYS A 469 15.06 -5.98 22.85
N LYS A 470 15.10 -7.22 23.34
CA LYS A 470 13.92 -7.95 23.83
C LYS A 470 13.34 -7.34 25.11
N GLU A 471 14.19 -6.96 26.06
CA GLU A 471 13.77 -6.28 27.28
C GLU A 471 13.19 -4.89 26.95
N PHE A 472 13.83 -4.13 26.07
CA PHE A 472 13.31 -2.86 25.58
C PHE A 472 11.91 -2.99 24.97
N ALA A 473 11.72 -3.92 24.02
CA ALA A 473 10.43 -4.13 23.38
C ALA A 473 9.33 -4.48 24.40
N ALA A 474 9.63 -5.33 25.39
CA ALA A 474 8.69 -5.68 26.45
C ALA A 474 8.34 -4.48 27.36
N LEU A 475 9.34 -3.69 27.76
CA LEU A 475 9.14 -2.50 28.59
C LEU A 475 8.34 -1.42 27.86
N ALA A 476 8.67 -1.15 26.59
CA ALA A 476 7.97 -0.18 25.76
C ALA A 476 6.51 -0.61 25.53
N ARG A 477 6.26 -1.89 25.21
CA ARG A 477 4.88 -2.43 25.11
C ARG A 477 4.12 -2.30 26.43
N SER A 478 4.77 -2.48 27.58
CA SER A 478 4.14 -2.29 28.88
C SER A 478 3.78 -0.82 29.16
N ILE A 479 4.59 0.13 28.71
CA ILE A 479 4.28 1.57 28.80
C ILE A 479 3.04 1.89 27.97
N LEU A 480 2.99 1.41 26.73
CA LEU A 480 1.84 1.60 25.83
C LEU A 480 0.58 0.87 26.31
N ALA A 481 0.70 -0.33 26.87
CA ALA A 481 -0.46 -1.07 27.40
C ALA A 481 -1.13 -0.38 28.60
N GLY A 482 -0.39 0.46 29.34
CA GLY A 482 -0.95 1.35 30.37
C GLY A 482 -2.00 2.33 29.85
N GLU A 483 -2.12 2.49 28.52
CA GLU A 483 -3.14 3.31 27.84
C GLU A 483 -4.53 2.68 27.86
N GLN A 484 -4.65 1.34 27.85
CA GLN A 484 -5.95 0.66 27.69
C GLN A 484 -6.67 0.36 29.01
N GLY A 485 -6.01 0.57 30.15
CA GLY A 485 -6.51 0.17 31.48
C GLY A 485 -6.81 1.31 32.47
N SER A 486 -6.89 2.57 32.02
CA SER A 486 -7.17 3.72 32.91
C SER A 486 -8.27 4.65 32.42
#